data_AF-K1YIV0-F1
#
_entry.id   AF-K1YIV0-F1
#
_cell.length_a   1.000
_cell.length_b   1.000
_cell.length_c   1.000
_cell.angle_alpha   90.00
_cell.angle_beta   90.00
_cell.angle_gamma   90.00
#
_symmetry.space_group_name_H-M   'P 1'
#
loop_
_entity.id
_entity.type
_entity.pdbx_description
1 polymer ?
#
loop_
_entity_poly.entity_id
_entity_poly.type
_entity_poly.pdbx_seq_one_letter_code
_entity_poly.pdbx_strand_id
1 'polypeptide(L)'
;MTENLITYWIVILVAILAVFSFTIGIDKMIKIILGNYILSSICLAASQSINIAVQAMQKTPELKILGFTYAKAADFLNNGSMTIILIFYIILLVVIFRTSKIKISLPSDEAIRKMLQLIFVPLTVISMVLTLQIVLLWIDGINITAIASIATAVANNPYMFQFVSLTPVRILLHGIITILITSEFKVSVQTDL
;
A
#
# COMPACT_ATOMS: atom_id res chain seq x y z
N MET A 1 12.22 17.26 27.36
CA MET A 1 13.46 17.36 26.55
C MET A 1 13.48 16.37 25.39
N THR A 2 12.95 15.15 25.56
CA THR A 2 12.81 14.11 24.53
C THR A 2 11.81 14.44 23.41
N GLU A 3 10.67 15.07 23.70
CA GLU A 3 9.69 15.47 22.66
C GLU A 3 10.25 16.51 21.66
N ASN A 4 11.03 17.47 22.15
CA ASN A 4 11.71 18.43 21.29
C ASN A 4 12.71 17.73 20.35
N LEU A 5 13.45 16.74 20.87
CA LEU A 5 14.42 15.96 20.09
C LEU A 5 13.74 15.19 18.94
N ILE A 6 12.64 14.49 19.23
CA ILE A 6 11.86 13.74 18.22
C ILE A 6 11.31 14.69 17.15
N THR A 7 10.79 15.84 17.57
CA THR A 7 10.25 16.86 16.66
C THR A 7 11.35 17.40 15.73
N TYR A 8 12.55 17.69 16.25
CA TYR A 8 13.68 18.11 15.41
C TYR A 8 14.07 17.04 14.38
N TRP A 9 14.10 15.77 14.74
CA TRP A 9 14.37 14.68 13.79
C TRP A 9 13.33 14.58 12.68
N ILE A 10 12.04 14.76 13.01
CA ILE A 10 10.95 14.77 12.02
C ILE A 10 11.13 15.96 11.06
N VAL A 11 11.41 17.15 11.58
CA VAL A 11 11.62 18.36 10.76
C VAL A 11 12.81 18.19 9.82
N ILE A 12 13.92 17.64 10.33
CA ILE A 12 15.12 17.36 9.51
C ILE A 12 14.79 16.36 8.40
N LEU A 13 14.07 15.27 8.71
CA LEU A 13 13.67 14.28 7.72
C LEU A 13 12.79 14.91 6.63
N VAL A 14 11.78 15.70 7.01
CA VAL A 14 10.88 16.40 6.08
C VAL A 14 11.66 17.39 5.21
N ALA A 15 12.59 18.15 5.78
CA ALA A 15 13.43 19.08 5.04
C ALA A 15 14.31 18.36 4.00
N ILE A 16 14.92 17.23 4.39
CA ILE A 16 15.70 16.39 3.48
C ILE A 16 14.82 15.88 2.33
N LEU A 17 13.62 15.35 2.63
CA LEU A 17 12.69 14.87 1.61
C LEU A 17 12.22 15.99 0.67
N ALA A 18 12.05 17.21 1.17
CA ALA A 18 11.68 18.36 0.36
C ALA A 18 12.81 18.74 -0.61
N VAL A 19 14.06 18.76 -0.15
CA VAL A 19 15.25 19.01 -0.99
C VAL A 19 15.39 17.93 -2.06
N PHE A 20 15.22 16.65 -1.69
CA PHE A 20 15.23 15.56 -2.66
C PHE A 20 14.09 15.70 -3.69
N SER A 21 12.88 16.03 -3.25
CA SER A 21 11.74 16.23 -4.16
C SER A 21 11.99 17.38 -5.13
N PHE A 22 12.67 18.44 -4.70
CA PHE A 22 13.01 19.57 -5.56
C PHE A 22 14.02 19.18 -6.67
N THR A 23 14.97 18.30 -6.37
CA THR A 23 16.07 17.92 -7.29
C THR A 23 15.67 16.88 -8.35
N ILE A 24 14.68 16.03 -8.08
CA ILE A 24 14.29 14.94 -8.99
C ILE A 24 13.48 15.38 -10.22
N GLY A 25 12.87 16.57 -10.19
CA GLY A 25 12.02 17.09 -11.26
C GLY A 25 10.55 16.60 -11.21
N ILE A 26 9.65 17.37 -11.82
CA ILE A 26 8.19 17.23 -11.68
C ILE A 26 7.69 15.87 -12.19
N ASP A 27 8.22 15.36 -13.30
CA ASP A 27 7.80 14.08 -13.85
C ASP A 27 8.03 12.93 -12.86
N LYS A 28 9.16 12.96 -12.15
CA LYS A 28 9.47 11.97 -11.11
C LYS A 28 8.62 12.19 -9.86
N MET A 29 8.35 13.44 -9.47
CA MET A 29 7.45 13.76 -8.36
C MET A 29 6.05 13.17 -8.56
N ILE A 30 5.47 13.35 -9.75
CA ILE A 30 4.13 12.82 -10.06
C ILE A 30 4.14 11.29 -10.05
N LYS A 31 5.20 10.65 -10.59
CA LYS A 31 5.36 9.18 -10.51
C LYS A 31 5.42 8.68 -9.07
N ILE A 32 6.15 9.38 -8.20
CA ILE A 32 6.23 9.04 -6.77
C ILE A 32 4.86 9.16 -6.13
N ILE A 33 4.13 10.26 -6.37
CA ILE A 33 2.80 10.47 -5.80
C ILE A 33 1.83 9.36 -6.24
N LEU A 34 1.78 9.05 -7.54
CA LEU A 34 0.91 8.01 -8.09
C LEU A 34 1.32 6.61 -7.58
N GLY A 35 2.61 6.31 -7.58
CA GLY A 35 3.15 5.04 -7.10
C GLY A 35 2.82 4.81 -5.62
N ASN A 36 3.04 5.83 -4.80
CA ASN A 36 2.70 5.81 -3.38
C ASN A 36 1.20 5.69 -3.12
N TYR A 37 0.35 6.32 -3.92
CA TYR A 37 -1.11 6.16 -3.80
C TYR A 37 -1.56 4.72 -4.05
N ILE A 38 -1.07 4.11 -5.14
CA ILE A 38 -1.34 2.70 -5.46
C ILE A 38 -0.81 1.79 -4.34
N LEU A 39 0.44 2.02 -3.94
CA LEU A 39 1.13 1.24 -2.91
C LEU A 39 0.41 1.31 -1.55
N SER A 40 0.02 2.51 -1.11
CA SER A 40 -0.78 2.72 0.09
C SER A 40 -2.10 1.96 0.03
N SER A 41 -2.83 2.05 -1.09
CA SER A 41 -4.14 1.41 -1.24
C SER A 41 -4.03 -0.12 -1.13
N ILE A 42 -2.98 -0.69 -1.74
CA ILE A 42 -2.71 -2.13 -1.70
C ILE A 42 -2.25 -2.58 -0.32
N CYS A 43 -1.38 -1.81 0.35
CA CYS A 43 -0.92 -2.13 1.71
C CYS A 43 -2.07 -2.07 2.73
N LEU A 44 -2.96 -1.06 2.63
CA LEU A 44 -4.18 -0.98 3.43
C LEU A 44 -5.09 -2.20 3.18
N ALA A 45 -5.30 -2.56 1.91
CA ALA A 45 -6.10 -3.72 1.55
C ALA A 45 -5.48 -5.04 2.06
N ALA A 46 -4.15 -5.15 2.04
CA ALA A 46 -3.41 -6.29 2.58
C ALA A 46 -3.61 -6.45 4.09
N SER A 47 -3.47 -5.35 4.83
CA SER A 47 -3.74 -5.30 6.28
C SER A 47 -5.11 -5.85 6.64
N GLN A 48 -6.14 -5.35 5.98
CA GLN A 48 -7.51 -5.78 6.27
C GLN A 48 -7.79 -7.20 5.78
N SER A 49 -7.13 -7.64 4.71
CA SER A 49 -7.22 -9.02 4.25
C SER A 49 -6.61 -10.00 5.26
N ILE A 50 -5.49 -9.63 5.91
CA ILE A 50 -4.90 -10.41 7.00
C ILE A 50 -5.89 -10.50 8.17
N ASN A 51 -6.51 -9.39 8.57
CA ASN A 51 -7.52 -9.39 9.64
C ASN A 51 -8.71 -10.32 9.32
N ILE A 52 -9.24 -10.25 8.09
CA ILE A 52 -10.33 -11.14 7.64
C ILE A 52 -9.89 -12.60 7.68
N ALA A 53 -8.66 -12.91 7.24
CA ALA A 53 -8.12 -14.26 7.24
C ALA A 53 -7.96 -14.80 8.67
N VAL A 54 -7.40 -14.00 9.58
CA VAL A 54 -7.26 -14.33 11.01
C VAL A 54 -8.63 -14.65 11.62
N GLN A 55 -9.63 -13.79 11.41
CA GLN A 55 -10.99 -14.03 11.90
C GLN A 55 -11.62 -15.30 11.31
N ALA A 56 -11.39 -15.58 10.03
CA ALA A 56 -11.89 -16.80 9.39
C ALA A 56 -11.23 -18.06 9.97
N MET A 57 -9.92 -18.03 10.20
CA MET A 57 -9.17 -19.15 10.80
C MET A 57 -9.58 -19.43 12.24
N GLN A 58 -9.89 -18.39 13.02
CA GLN A 58 -10.36 -18.53 14.40
C GLN A 58 -11.75 -19.20 14.51
N LYS A 59 -12.56 -19.20 13.44
CA LYS A 59 -13.85 -19.92 13.43
C LYS A 59 -13.69 -21.45 13.34
N THR A 60 -12.57 -21.93 12.81
CA THR A 60 -12.29 -23.36 12.63
C THR A 60 -10.86 -23.70 13.07
N PRO A 61 -10.53 -23.49 14.37
CA PRO A 61 -9.15 -23.45 14.85
C PRO A 61 -8.38 -24.77 14.73
N GLU A 62 -9.09 -25.89 14.66
CA GLU A 62 -8.50 -27.23 14.61
C GLU A 62 -8.08 -27.67 13.20
N LEU A 63 -8.56 -27.01 12.14
CA LEU A 63 -8.13 -27.29 10.78
C LEU A 63 -6.62 -27.03 10.64
N LYS A 64 -5.97 -27.76 9.72
CA LYS A 64 -4.53 -27.64 9.50
C LYS A 64 -4.22 -27.13 8.10
N ILE A 65 -3.26 -26.22 8.00
CA ILE A 65 -2.65 -25.78 6.75
C ILE A 65 -1.13 -25.90 6.89
N LEU A 66 -0.49 -26.52 5.89
CA LEU A 66 0.97 -26.70 5.86
C LEU A 66 1.54 -27.32 7.17
N GLY A 67 0.77 -28.21 7.80
CA GLY A 67 1.16 -28.86 9.07
C GLY A 67 0.89 -28.05 10.34
N PHE A 68 0.48 -26.78 10.25
CA PHE A 68 0.10 -25.94 11.38
C PHE A 68 -1.42 -25.89 11.56
N THR A 69 -1.89 -25.88 12.80
CA THR A 69 -3.30 -25.60 13.12
C THR A 69 -3.66 -24.16 12.77
N TYR A 70 -4.90 -23.93 12.37
CA TYR A 70 -5.42 -22.59 12.03
C TYR A 70 -5.26 -21.60 13.18
N ALA A 71 -5.38 -22.05 14.44
CA ALA A 71 -5.07 -21.22 15.61
C ALA A 71 -3.63 -20.66 15.57
N LYS A 72 -2.63 -21.53 15.40
CA LYS A 72 -1.22 -21.14 15.28
C LYS A 72 -0.94 -20.26 14.06
N ALA A 73 -1.58 -20.54 12.93
CA ALA A 73 -1.45 -19.72 11.73
C ALA A 73 -2.05 -18.32 11.93
N ALA A 74 -3.21 -18.23 12.59
CA ALA A 74 -3.86 -16.99 12.95
C ALA A 74 -3.00 -16.16 13.92
N ASP A 75 -2.40 -16.79 14.94
CA ASP A 75 -1.49 -16.13 15.87
C ASP A 75 -0.24 -15.60 15.16
N PHE A 76 0.35 -16.38 14.26
CA PHE A 76 1.49 -15.93 13.45
C PHE A 76 1.12 -14.71 12.59
N LEU A 77 -0.01 -14.76 11.90
CA LEU A 77 -0.46 -13.67 11.04
C LEU A 77 -0.81 -12.42 11.82
N ASN A 78 -1.43 -12.54 12.99
CA ASN A 78 -1.79 -11.40 13.82
C ASN A 78 -0.54 -10.72 14.40
N ASN A 79 0.40 -11.51 14.94
CA ASN A 79 1.63 -11.00 15.55
C ASN A 79 2.67 -10.55 14.51
N GLY A 80 2.73 -11.20 13.36
CA GLY A 80 3.66 -10.91 12.27
C GLY A 80 3.12 -9.90 11.26
N SER A 81 1.88 -9.44 11.42
CA SER A 81 1.11 -8.64 10.47
C SER A 81 1.89 -7.43 9.93
N MET A 82 2.42 -6.60 10.82
CA MET A 82 3.24 -5.42 10.47
C MET A 82 4.47 -5.79 9.65
N THR A 83 5.19 -6.86 10.04
CA THR A 83 6.39 -7.31 9.33
C THR A 83 6.05 -7.82 7.94
N ILE A 84 4.96 -8.58 7.82
CA ILE A 84 4.45 -9.08 6.53
C ILE A 84 4.12 -7.91 5.60
N ILE A 85 3.43 -6.88 6.09
CA ILE A 85 3.12 -5.70 5.28
C ILE A 85 4.36 -4.91 4.93
N LEU A 86 5.31 -4.75 5.83
CA LEU A 86 6.55 -4.03 5.53
C LEU A 86 7.35 -4.72 4.43
N ILE A 87 7.48 -6.05 4.49
CA ILE A 87 8.13 -6.85 3.44
C ILE A 87 7.36 -6.70 2.13
N PHE A 88 6.03 -6.81 2.19
CA PHE A 88 5.16 -6.67 1.01
C PHE A 88 5.26 -5.26 0.39
N TYR A 89 5.30 -4.22 1.20
CA TYR A 89 5.52 -2.83 0.81
C TYR A 89 6.86 -2.66 0.08
N ILE A 90 7.96 -3.18 0.64
CA ILE A 90 9.29 -3.08 0.03
C ILE A 90 9.31 -3.79 -1.33
N ILE A 91 8.72 -4.99 -1.42
CA ILE A 91 8.62 -5.73 -2.68
C ILE A 91 7.85 -4.91 -3.72
N LEU A 92 6.65 -4.44 -3.38
CA LEU A 92 5.83 -3.66 -4.30
C LEU A 92 6.48 -2.32 -4.70
N LEU A 93 7.17 -1.66 -3.77
CA LEU A 93 7.93 -0.45 -4.04
C LEU A 93 9.01 -0.72 -5.10
N VAL A 94 9.80 -1.79 -4.93
CA VAL A 94 10.83 -2.18 -5.91
C VAL A 94 10.20 -2.49 -7.26
N VAL A 95 9.08 -3.21 -7.30
CA VAL A 95 8.37 -3.55 -8.55
C VAL A 95 7.89 -2.28 -9.25
N ILE A 96 7.05 -1.47 -8.59
CA ILE A 96 6.44 -0.27 -9.19
C ILE A 96 7.53 0.68 -9.70
N PHE A 97 8.54 0.99 -8.89
CA PHE A 97 9.53 1.99 -9.29
C PHE A 97 10.58 1.48 -10.28
N ARG A 98 10.83 0.16 -10.38
CA ARG A 98 11.70 -0.40 -11.44
C ARG A 98 10.99 -0.56 -12.77
N THR A 99 9.70 -0.91 -12.78
CA THR A 99 8.99 -1.26 -14.01
C THR A 99 8.10 -0.15 -14.56
N SER A 100 7.84 0.92 -13.79
CA SER A 100 6.93 1.99 -14.20
C SER A 100 7.50 2.89 -15.31
N LYS A 101 6.92 2.76 -16.52
CA LYS A 101 7.15 3.64 -17.67
C LYS A 101 6.08 4.73 -17.82
N ILE A 102 5.48 5.20 -16.72
CA ILE A 102 4.53 6.32 -16.79
C ILE A 102 5.20 7.51 -17.50
N LYS A 103 4.60 8.00 -18.59
CA LYS A 103 5.06 9.20 -19.29
C LYS A 103 4.06 10.31 -19.01
N ILE A 104 4.54 11.44 -18.51
CA ILE A 104 3.72 12.61 -18.22
C ILE A 104 4.22 13.72 -19.13
N SER A 105 3.30 14.31 -19.88
CA SER A 105 3.59 15.51 -20.67
C SER A 105 3.34 16.73 -19.79
N LEU A 106 4.40 17.51 -19.53
CA LEU A 106 4.28 18.78 -18.83
C LEU A 106 3.94 19.91 -19.81
N PRO A 107 3.28 20.99 -19.34
CA PRO A 107 3.14 22.22 -20.12
C PRO A 107 4.50 22.75 -20.58
N SER A 108 4.56 23.31 -21.79
CA SER A 108 5.79 23.89 -22.36
C SER A 108 6.20 25.20 -21.70
N ASP A 109 5.28 25.89 -21.02
CA ASP A 109 5.52 27.16 -20.33
C ASP A 109 6.36 26.97 -19.04
N GLU A 110 7.48 27.70 -18.96
CA GLU A 110 8.41 27.63 -17.83
C GLU A 110 7.80 28.17 -16.51
N ALA A 111 6.97 29.21 -16.57
CA ALA A 111 6.35 29.80 -15.39
C ALA A 111 5.33 28.84 -14.78
N ILE A 112 4.50 28.23 -15.62
CA ILE A 112 3.54 27.19 -15.20
C ILE A 112 4.28 25.99 -14.61
N ARG A 113 5.40 25.58 -15.21
CA ARG A 113 6.22 24.48 -14.71
C ARG A 113 6.81 24.76 -13.33
N LYS A 114 7.35 25.96 -13.07
CA LYS A 114 7.84 26.34 -11.73
C LYS A 114 6.72 26.40 -10.69
N MET A 115 5.54 26.90 -11.07
CA MET A 115 4.37 26.91 -10.19
C MET A 115 3.92 25.48 -9.83
N LEU A 116 3.86 24.58 -10.81
CA LEU A 116 3.56 23.16 -10.58
C LEU A 116 4.60 22.51 -9.67
N GLN A 117 5.89 22.82 -9.85
CA GLN A 117 6.95 22.29 -8.98
C GLN A 117 6.74 22.68 -7.51
N LEU A 118 6.39 23.93 -7.25
CA LEU A 118 6.12 24.42 -5.89
C LEU A 118 4.97 23.67 -5.22
N ILE A 119 3.94 23.28 -5.99
CA ILE A 119 2.80 22.49 -5.50
C ILE A 119 3.17 21.02 -5.34
N PHE A 120 3.91 20.44 -6.28
CA PHE A 120 4.21 19.01 -6.27
C PHE A 120 5.21 18.62 -5.18
N VAL A 121 6.16 19.48 -4.82
CA VAL A 121 7.13 19.19 -3.75
C VAL A 121 6.47 18.80 -2.42
N PRO A 122 5.59 19.62 -1.82
CA PRO A 122 4.92 19.24 -0.57
C PRO A 122 4.02 18.03 -0.77
N LEU A 123 3.34 17.89 -1.92
CA LEU A 123 2.53 16.69 -2.21
C LEU A 123 3.39 15.41 -2.25
N THR A 124 4.58 15.45 -2.85
CA THR A 124 5.48 14.30 -2.91
C THR A 124 5.97 13.92 -1.52
N VAL A 125 6.36 14.89 -0.70
CA VAL A 125 6.80 14.64 0.69
C VAL A 125 5.66 14.06 1.53
N ILE A 126 4.48 14.68 1.50
CA ILE A 126 3.29 14.21 2.22
C ILE A 126 2.93 12.79 1.76
N SER A 127 2.95 12.53 0.46
CA SER A 127 2.67 11.22 -0.11
C SER A 127 3.64 10.15 0.43
N MET A 128 4.95 10.41 0.44
CA MET A 128 5.94 9.46 0.97
C MET A 128 5.74 9.20 2.46
N VAL A 129 5.51 10.26 3.25
CA VAL A 129 5.31 10.15 4.70
C VAL A 129 4.01 9.39 5.02
N LEU A 130 2.90 9.70 4.34
CA LEU A 130 1.62 9.03 4.55
C LEU A 130 1.69 7.54 4.19
N THR A 131 2.32 7.19 3.07
CA THR A 131 2.48 5.78 2.70
C THR A 131 3.31 5.03 3.74
N LEU A 132 4.39 5.63 4.24
CA LEU A 132 5.21 5.01 5.29
C LEU A 132 4.43 4.87 6.60
N GLN A 133 3.66 5.89 7.00
CA GLN A 133 2.80 5.82 8.18
C GLN A 133 1.76 4.72 8.07
N ILE A 134 1.11 4.57 6.92
CA ILE A 134 0.14 3.48 6.67
C ILE A 134 0.77 2.11 6.91
N VAL A 135 1.99 1.91 6.41
CA VAL A 135 2.72 0.64 6.53
C VAL A 135 3.20 0.38 7.96
N LEU A 136 3.68 1.41 8.66
CA LEU A 136 4.25 1.27 10.01
C LEU A 136 3.19 1.24 11.12
N LEU A 137 2.18 2.10 11.03
CA LEU A 137 1.19 2.30 12.09
C LEU A 137 -0.02 1.37 11.95
N TRP A 138 -0.05 0.52 10.93
CA TRP A 138 -1.19 -0.36 10.68
C TRP A 138 -2.50 0.44 10.67
N ILE A 139 -2.52 1.57 9.96
CA ILE A 139 -3.69 2.45 10.00
C ILE A 139 -4.88 1.66 9.42
N ASP A 140 -5.95 1.51 10.21
CA ASP A 140 -7.22 0.96 9.76
C ASP A 140 -7.94 1.95 8.83
N GLY A 141 -7.34 2.21 7.65
CA GLY A 141 -7.88 3.11 6.64
C GLY A 141 -9.21 2.62 6.04
N ILE A 142 -9.57 1.37 6.31
CA ILE A 142 -10.87 0.79 5.98
C ILE A 142 -11.45 0.23 7.28
N ASN A 143 -12.49 0.90 7.78
CA ASN A 143 -13.19 0.47 8.98
C ASN A 143 -13.94 -0.84 8.71
N ILE A 144 -13.40 -1.98 9.18
CA ILE A 144 -14.05 -3.29 9.04
C ILE A 144 -15.46 -3.27 9.65
N THR A 145 -15.67 -2.55 10.74
CA THR A 145 -16.99 -2.41 11.37
C THR A 145 -17.99 -1.71 10.45
N ALA A 146 -17.54 -0.70 9.68
CA ALA A 146 -18.36 -0.05 8.68
C ALA A 146 -18.64 -0.96 7.47
N ILE A 147 -17.67 -1.78 7.04
CA ILE A 147 -17.91 -2.80 6.01
C ILE A 147 -18.92 -3.84 6.52
N ALA A 148 -18.77 -4.27 7.77
CA ALA A 148 -19.67 -5.24 8.39
C ALA A 148 -21.10 -4.68 8.49
N SER A 149 -21.28 -3.41 8.87
CA SER A 149 -22.61 -2.79 8.92
C SER A 149 -23.27 -2.72 7.54
N ILE A 150 -22.51 -2.36 6.49
CA ILE A 150 -23.01 -2.38 5.10
C ILE A 150 -23.32 -3.82 4.67
N ALA A 151 -22.45 -4.78 5.00
CA ALA A 151 -22.69 -6.19 4.68
C ALA A 151 -23.96 -6.72 5.35
N THR A 152 -24.21 -6.36 6.61
CA THR A 152 -25.44 -6.77 7.31
C THR A 152 -26.70 -6.21 6.67
N ALA A 153 -26.65 -5.03 6.07
CA ALA A 153 -27.79 -4.45 5.33
C ALA A 153 -28.19 -5.28 4.09
N VAL A 154 -27.27 -6.10 3.57
CA VAL A 154 -27.51 -7.01 2.43
C VAL A 154 -27.44 -8.49 2.83
N ALA A 155 -27.55 -8.81 4.12
CA ALA A 155 -27.40 -10.17 4.64
C ALA A 155 -28.39 -11.18 4.04
N ASN A 156 -29.55 -10.70 3.56
CA ASN A 156 -30.57 -11.54 2.90
C ASN A 156 -30.08 -12.17 1.59
N ASN A 157 -29.00 -11.64 0.98
CA ASN A 157 -28.37 -12.23 -0.19
C ASN A 157 -26.92 -12.64 0.15
N PRO A 158 -26.63 -13.95 0.28
CA PRO A 158 -25.31 -14.45 0.65
C PRO A 158 -24.18 -13.99 -0.29
N TYR A 159 -24.46 -13.86 -1.59
CA TYR A 159 -23.49 -13.40 -2.57
C TYR A 159 -23.15 -11.92 -2.37
N MET A 160 -24.16 -11.08 -2.14
CA MET A 160 -23.94 -9.66 -1.86
C MET A 160 -23.24 -9.44 -0.51
N PHE A 161 -23.59 -10.24 0.50
CA PHE A 161 -22.92 -10.22 1.80
C PHE A 161 -21.43 -10.56 1.67
N GLN A 162 -21.10 -11.66 0.99
CA GLN A 162 -19.70 -12.04 0.73
C GLN A 162 -19.00 -11.01 -0.15
N PHE A 163 -19.72 -10.46 -1.13
CA PHE A 163 -19.18 -9.41 -1.98
C PHE A 163 -18.77 -8.21 -1.13
N VAL A 164 -19.64 -7.64 -0.31
CA VAL A 164 -19.28 -6.48 0.53
C VAL A 164 -18.18 -6.84 1.54
N SER A 165 -18.29 -7.98 2.22
CA SER A 165 -17.35 -8.39 3.27
C SER A 165 -15.92 -8.64 2.77
N LEU A 166 -15.76 -9.16 1.54
CA LEU A 166 -14.46 -9.46 0.94
C LEU A 166 -13.91 -8.32 0.08
N THR A 167 -14.46 -7.10 0.20
CA THR A 167 -13.97 -5.92 -0.53
C THR A 167 -12.47 -5.68 -0.35
N PRO A 168 -11.89 -5.76 0.86
CA PRO A 168 -10.44 -5.55 1.02
C PRO A 168 -9.61 -6.58 0.26
N VAL A 169 -10.01 -7.86 0.27
CA VAL A 169 -9.34 -8.93 -0.47
C VAL A 169 -9.39 -8.67 -1.98
N ARG A 170 -10.52 -8.15 -2.49
CA ARG A 170 -10.63 -7.78 -3.90
C ARG A 170 -9.73 -6.61 -4.28
N ILE A 171 -9.67 -5.56 -3.45
CA ILE A 171 -8.79 -4.42 -3.71
C ILE A 171 -7.34 -4.88 -3.75
N LEU A 172 -6.95 -5.75 -2.81
CA LEU A 172 -5.61 -6.36 -2.77
C LEU A 172 -5.32 -7.14 -4.06
N LEU A 173 -6.16 -8.11 -4.40
CA LEU A 173 -5.97 -8.98 -5.57
C LEU A 173 -5.95 -8.16 -6.87
N HIS A 174 -6.92 -7.27 -7.04
CA HIS A 174 -6.98 -6.43 -8.24
C HIS A 174 -5.76 -5.52 -8.33
N GLY A 175 -5.34 -4.91 -7.21
CA GLY A 175 -4.14 -4.08 -7.18
C GLY A 175 -2.86 -4.85 -7.54
N ILE A 176 -2.67 -6.06 -7.00
CA ILE A 176 -1.54 -6.93 -7.37
C ILE A 176 -1.60 -7.27 -8.86
N ILE A 177 -2.76 -7.68 -9.38
CA ILE A 177 -2.93 -8.04 -10.79
C ILE A 177 -2.65 -6.83 -11.69
N THR A 178 -3.15 -5.65 -11.35
CA THR A 178 -2.88 -4.42 -12.10
C THR A 178 -1.40 -4.12 -12.13
N ILE A 179 -0.69 -4.23 -10.99
CA ILE A 179 0.76 -4.06 -10.96
C ILE A 179 1.44 -5.10 -11.85
N LEU A 180 1.09 -6.38 -11.75
CA LEU A 180 1.71 -7.45 -12.54
C LEU A 180 1.51 -7.25 -14.05
N ILE A 181 0.31 -6.84 -14.49
CA ILE A 181 0.00 -6.58 -15.90
C ILE A 181 0.72 -5.33 -16.41
N THR A 182 0.78 -4.28 -15.58
CA THR A 182 1.43 -3.01 -15.97
C THR A 182 2.95 -3.04 -15.84
N SER A 183 3.48 -3.94 -15.02
CA SER A 183 4.91 -4.24 -14.94
C SER A 183 5.31 -5.13 -16.10
N GLU A 184 6.19 -4.65 -16.97
CA GLU A 184 6.87 -5.50 -17.97
C GLU A 184 7.85 -6.45 -17.24
N PHE A 185 7.35 -7.45 -16.50
CA PHE A 185 8.16 -8.59 -16.10
C PHE A 185 8.49 -9.36 -17.38
N LYS A 186 9.59 -8.97 -18.03
CA LYS A 186 10.26 -9.85 -18.99
C LYS A 186 10.83 -10.99 -18.18
N VAL A 187 10.04 -12.05 -17.99
CA VAL A 187 10.60 -13.36 -17.65
C VAL A 187 11.35 -13.78 -18.90
N SER A 188 12.62 -13.39 -19.00
CA SER A 188 13.54 -14.04 -19.93
C SER A 188 13.70 -15.45 -19.41
N VAL A 189 12.87 -16.37 -19.89
CA VAL A 189 13.24 -17.77 -19.86
C VAL A 189 14.46 -17.83 -20.77
N GLN A 190 15.65 -17.90 -20.17
CA GLN A 190 16.80 -18.40 -20.88
C GLN A 190 16.47 -19.85 -21.19
N THR A 191 15.89 -20.09 -22.36
CA THR A 191 15.92 -21.39 -22.98
C THR A 191 17.33 -21.54 -23.51
N ASP A 192 18.21 -22.09 -22.68
CA ASP A 192 19.44 -22.70 -23.16
C ASP A 192 19.04 -23.94 -23.97
N LEU A 193 18.85 -23.75 -25.28
CA LEU A 193 18.80 -24.79 -26.30
C LEU A 193 19.79 -24.42 -27.41
#